data_AF-A0A955YP80-F1
#
_entry.id   AF-A0A955YP80-F1
#
_cell.length_a   1.000
_cell.length_b   1.000
_cell.length_c   1.000
_cell.angle_alpha   90.00
_cell.angle_beta   90.00
_cell.angle_gamma   90.00
#
_symmetry.space_group_name_H-M   'P 1'
#
loop_
_entity.id
_entity.type
_entity.pdbx_description
1 polymer ?
#
loop_
_entity_poly.entity_id
_entity_poly.type
_entity_poly.pdbx_seq_one_letter_code
_entity_poly.pdbx_strand_id
1 'polypeptide(L)'
;MRLHIHRTLLLSLVLLGGLWGCKVSNDDIETWKGTIKGPGKIVAVILSPKYPLELRSQAALALVEMERPDVEGPKKLHQTMQHLDPETRTKVLAAIVPGLEALMRGGQSAQSDGTATGPTEQQWRAKDAAYLLTKVATGETRQKLIDSIIAWYRVDFNGRNLAGDFSAEQIVAELGSGAAGTLVDALNAKMPGPALVKLTELINSKGDAAAKKKAAERMVAIQDEMTGEKFLAWLMSLVRTQLKDAGQEADDARVKRIAEYNRESYMAGIIAAMKPLAREKAVSDRLLSIAADPKQTEDRRRAALQALEGKATEKQLDTLLALALGEGNPTSVRDYAFDRVGDVASKRAIPHLWPLVQSSTEQRLRWRASELVLAIGGPEVLSQFLTRLPAKAEFEPAELNGYATRMSDMTGDTPRRTALQKLGSGQWWEKVIALRYLEKKGKKDDVARMKKLTTDKAPTQGKQWDGQGLKTVGDVAEDAVKAIEARLSSGEEQSQG
;
A
#
# COMPACT_ATOMS: atom_id res chain seq x y z
N MET A 1 5.36 46.62 94.54
CA MET A 1 5.41 46.81 93.08
C MET A 1 4.36 45.88 92.45
N ARG A 2 3.12 46.36 92.42
CA ARG A 2 1.91 45.73 91.89
C ARG A 2 1.20 46.84 91.13
N LEU A 3 0.86 46.64 89.85
CA LEU A 3 0.04 47.60 89.12
C LEU A 3 -1.33 47.02 88.81
N HIS A 4 -2.34 47.78 89.20
CA HIS A 4 -3.77 47.59 89.01
C HIS A 4 -4.24 48.20 87.69
N ILE A 5 -5.07 47.45 86.96
CA ILE A 5 -6.44 47.76 86.50
C ILE A 5 -6.84 49.25 86.36
N HIS A 6 -7.19 49.67 85.13
CA HIS A 6 -8.48 50.26 84.68
C HIS A 6 -8.37 50.67 83.19
N ARG A 7 -9.15 50.15 82.23
CA ARG A 7 -10.59 50.35 81.86
C ARG A 7 -10.82 51.58 80.94
N THR A 8 -11.47 51.31 79.79
CA THR A 8 -12.31 52.18 78.91
C THR A 8 -11.63 53.12 77.89
N LEU A 9 -11.79 52.89 76.57
CA LEU A 9 -12.87 53.47 75.75
C LEU A 9 -12.90 52.91 74.31
N LEU A 10 -14.12 52.82 73.77
CA LEU A 10 -14.49 52.38 72.42
C LEU A 10 -13.92 53.27 71.31
N LEU A 11 -13.57 52.67 70.18
CA LEU A 11 -13.88 53.24 68.87
C LEU A 11 -14.24 52.11 67.88
N SER A 12 -15.54 51.98 67.63
CA SER A 12 -16.12 51.09 66.64
C SER A 12 -15.93 51.71 65.25
N LEU A 13 -15.09 51.10 64.40
CA LEU A 13 -15.11 51.35 62.96
C LEU A 13 -15.60 50.10 62.25
N VAL A 14 -16.89 50.10 61.94
CA VAL A 14 -17.55 49.13 61.07
C VAL A 14 -17.07 49.40 59.64
N LEU A 15 -16.17 48.56 59.13
CA LEU A 15 -15.94 48.42 57.69
C LEU A 15 -16.67 47.15 57.20
N LEU A 16 -17.93 47.34 56.84
CA LEU A 16 -18.63 46.45 55.90
C LEU A 16 -18.03 46.70 54.50
N GLY A 17 -17.02 45.93 54.13
CA GLY A 17 -16.52 45.81 52.75
C GLY A 17 -17.08 44.53 52.12
N GLY A 18 -17.89 44.69 51.07
CA GLY A 18 -18.70 43.63 50.47
C GLY A 18 -17.92 42.41 49.96
N LEU A 19 -18.48 41.23 50.25
CA LEU A 19 -18.14 39.98 49.59
C LEU A 19 -18.64 40.01 48.13
N TRP A 20 -17.89 40.64 47.25
CA TRP A 20 -17.97 40.32 45.82
C TRP A 20 -17.31 38.95 45.64
N GLY A 21 -18.10 37.89 45.70
CA GLY A 21 -17.64 36.56 45.28
C GLY A 21 -17.28 36.64 43.79
N CYS A 22 -15.99 36.65 43.46
CA CYS A 22 -15.49 36.67 42.09
C CYS A 22 -16.12 35.53 41.29
N LYS A 23 -17.10 35.87 40.45
CA LYS A 23 -17.72 34.94 39.51
C LYS A 23 -16.67 34.58 38.47
N VAL A 24 -16.26 33.30 38.42
CA VAL A 24 -15.34 32.80 37.39
C VAL A 24 -15.89 33.12 36.02
N SER A 25 -15.06 33.74 35.20
CA SER A 25 -15.35 34.26 33.87
C SER A 25 -14.46 33.60 32.80
N ASN A 26 -14.67 33.96 31.53
CA ASN A 26 -13.84 33.46 30.43
C ASN A 26 -12.42 34.00 30.52
N ASP A 27 -12.25 35.24 30.96
CA ASP A 27 -10.94 35.86 31.14
C ASP A 27 -10.12 35.12 32.22
N ASP A 28 -10.79 34.58 33.24
CA ASP A 28 -10.14 33.72 34.23
C ASP A 28 -9.64 32.42 33.61
N ILE A 29 -10.45 31.77 32.77
CA ILE A 29 -10.07 30.53 32.07
C ILE A 29 -8.86 30.78 31.15
N GLU A 30 -8.89 31.88 30.39
CA GLU A 30 -7.79 32.28 29.51
C GLU A 30 -6.50 32.51 30.30
N THR A 31 -6.58 33.26 31.40
CA THR A 31 -5.45 33.49 32.30
C THR A 31 -4.90 32.17 32.86
N TRP A 32 -5.78 31.22 33.20
CA TRP A 32 -5.35 29.97 33.83
C TRP A 32 -4.57 29.05 32.89
N LYS A 33 -4.75 29.11 31.56
CA LYS A 33 -4.00 28.28 30.60
C LYS A 33 -2.48 28.35 30.83
N GLY A 34 -1.97 29.54 31.16
CA GLY A 34 -0.53 29.77 31.41
C GLY A 34 -0.04 29.53 32.84
N THR A 35 -0.90 29.16 33.80
CA THR A 35 -0.53 29.08 35.22
C THR A 35 -0.30 27.66 35.71
N ILE A 36 0.65 27.43 36.62
CA ILE A 36 0.97 26.09 37.17
C ILE A 36 -0.27 25.36 37.70
N LYS A 37 -1.12 26.04 38.48
CA LYS A 37 -2.37 25.46 39.06
C LYS A 37 -3.58 25.54 38.12
N GLY A 38 -3.45 26.21 36.98
CA GLY A 38 -4.52 26.47 36.03
C GLY A 38 -5.26 25.23 35.52
N PRO A 39 -4.57 24.16 35.07
CA PRO A 39 -5.22 22.94 34.60
C PRO A 39 -6.20 22.36 35.62
N GLY A 40 -5.83 22.36 36.91
CA GLY A 40 -6.70 21.90 37.99
C GLY A 40 -7.95 22.78 38.17
N LYS A 41 -7.80 24.11 38.05
CA LYS A 41 -8.93 25.05 38.12
C LYS A 41 -9.87 24.89 36.93
N ILE A 42 -9.33 24.73 35.71
CA ILE A 42 -10.09 24.51 34.49
C ILE A 42 -10.91 23.21 34.61
N VAL A 43 -10.29 22.11 35.07
CA VAL A 43 -10.99 20.85 35.34
C VAL A 43 -12.10 21.03 36.37
N ALA A 44 -11.87 21.79 37.44
CA ALA A 44 -12.89 22.07 38.45
C ALA A 44 -14.10 22.84 37.87
N VAL A 45 -13.89 23.72 36.88
CA VAL A 45 -14.99 24.37 36.15
C VAL A 45 -15.80 23.35 35.36
N ILE A 46 -15.14 22.48 34.59
CA ILE A 46 -15.81 21.44 33.79
C ILE A 46 -16.64 20.51 34.69
N LEU A 47 -16.10 20.07 35.84
CA LEU A 47 -16.78 19.10 36.71
C LEU A 47 -17.87 19.68 37.61
N SER A 48 -17.83 20.98 37.91
CA SER A 48 -18.78 21.57 38.88
C SER A 48 -20.11 21.97 38.23
N PRO A 49 -21.26 21.47 38.74
CA PRO A 49 -22.58 21.80 38.19
C PRO A 49 -23.01 23.25 38.45
N LYS A 50 -22.29 24.00 39.31
CA LYS A 50 -22.59 25.40 39.60
C LYS A 50 -22.30 26.36 38.44
N TYR A 51 -21.53 25.92 37.45
CA TYR A 51 -21.19 26.73 36.28
C TYR A 51 -22.12 26.41 35.11
N PRO A 52 -22.48 27.42 34.29
CA PRO A 52 -23.30 27.21 33.10
C PRO A 52 -22.55 26.36 32.06
N LEU A 53 -23.31 25.66 31.20
CA LEU A 53 -22.77 24.74 30.20
C LEU A 53 -21.74 25.41 29.29
N GLU A 54 -21.95 26.67 28.95
CA GLU A 54 -21.14 27.52 28.11
C GLU A 54 -19.74 27.72 28.70
N LEU A 55 -19.66 28.07 29.99
CA LEU A 55 -18.39 28.23 30.70
C LEU A 55 -17.66 26.89 30.86
N ARG A 56 -18.41 25.80 31.07
CA ARG A 56 -17.85 24.43 31.12
C ARG A 56 -17.27 24.01 29.77
N SER A 57 -17.94 24.39 28.68
CA SER A 57 -17.50 24.09 27.31
C SER A 57 -16.27 24.89 26.92
N GLN A 58 -16.20 26.17 27.31
CA GLN A 58 -15.01 27.01 27.13
C GLN A 58 -13.83 26.51 27.95
N ALA A 59 -14.05 26.10 29.20
CA ALA A 59 -13.03 25.45 30.02
C ALA A 59 -12.50 24.16 29.36
N ALA A 60 -13.37 23.35 28.76
CA ALA A 60 -12.97 22.15 28.04
C ALA A 60 -12.12 22.46 26.79
N LEU A 61 -12.47 23.47 26.00
CA LEU A 61 -11.67 23.91 24.85
C LEU A 61 -10.32 24.49 25.28
N ALA A 62 -10.28 25.23 26.39
CA ALA A 62 -9.05 25.77 26.95
C ALA A 62 -8.03 24.69 27.33
N LEU A 63 -8.48 23.48 27.74
CA LEU A 63 -7.56 22.35 27.96
C LEU A 63 -6.89 21.90 26.66
N VAL A 64 -7.57 21.99 25.51
CA VAL A 64 -7.02 21.60 24.20
C VAL A 64 -6.01 22.62 23.70
N GLU A 65 -6.37 23.90 23.80
CA GLU A 65 -5.55 25.04 23.37
C GLU A 65 -4.33 25.29 24.25
N MET A 66 -4.31 24.74 25.45
CA MET A 66 -3.20 24.93 26.37
C MET A 66 -1.92 24.28 25.83
N GLU A 67 -0.92 25.10 25.53
CA GLU A 67 0.41 24.70 25.06
C GLU A 67 1.38 24.62 26.23
N ARG A 68 1.46 23.43 26.84
CA ARG A 68 2.34 23.19 27.98
C ARG A 68 3.05 21.84 27.89
N PRO A 69 4.35 21.78 28.24
CA PRO A 69 5.11 20.53 28.20
C PRO A 69 4.75 19.58 29.37
N ASP A 70 4.26 20.11 30.48
CA ASP A 70 3.95 19.34 31.69
C ASP A 70 2.52 18.81 31.75
N VAL A 71 1.65 19.22 30.83
CA VAL A 71 0.25 18.78 30.76
C VAL A 71 -0.19 18.47 29.34
N GLU A 72 -0.54 17.21 29.11
CA GLU A 72 -1.17 16.75 27.87
C GLU A 72 -2.66 17.10 27.88
N GLY A 73 -2.96 18.31 27.41
CA GLY A 73 -4.31 18.89 27.35
C GLY A 73 -5.40 17.95 26.82
N PRO A 74 -5.27 17.38 25.61
CA PRO A 74 -6.22 16.42 25.05
C PRO A 74 -6.49 15.20 25.94
N LYS A 75 -5.45 14.59 26.52
CA LYS A 75 -5.61 13.44 27.42
C LYS A 75 -6.27 13.86 28.74
N LYS A 76 -5.93 15.03 29.27
CA LYS A 76 -6.55 15.57 30.48
C LYS A 76 -8.04 15.87 30.28
N LEU A 77 -8.42 16.40 29.11
CA LEU A 77 -9.81 16.60 28.74
C LEU A 77 -10.57 15.26 28.69
N HIS A 78 -10.03 14.26 28.01
CA HIS A 78 -10.63 12.93 27.94
C HIS A 78 -10.86 12.31 29.32
N GLN A 79 -9.84 12.33 30.19
CA GLN A 79 -9.95 11.87 31.58
C GLN A 79 -11.04 12.64 32.34
N THR A 80 -11.12 13.95 32.17
CA THR A 80 -12.13 14.80 32.83
C THR A 80 -13.55 14.39 32.42
N MET A 81 -13.78 14.10 31.13
CA MET A 81 -15.08 13.68 30.63
C MET A 81 -15.56 12.34 31.20
N GLN A 82 -14.64 11.43 31.57
CA GLN A 82 -14.98 10.16 32.20
C GLN A 82 -15.61 10.33 33.60
N HIS A 83 -15.32 11.44 34.28
CA HIS A 83 -15.83 11.72 35.63
C HIS A 83 -17.20 12.41 35.64
N LEU A 84 -17.69 12.87 34.48
CA LEU A 84 -19.04 13.42 34.36
C LEU A 84 -20.07 12.29 34.27
N ASP A 85 -21.25 12.51 34.84
CA ASP A 85 -22.40 11.64 34.62
C ASP A 85 -22.76 11.60 33.11
N PRO A 86 -23.40 10.52 32.62
CA PRO A 86 -23.65 10.34 31.19
C PRO A 86 -24.43 11.48 30.51
N GLU A 87 -25.41 12.06 31.21
CA GLU A 87 -26.26 13.12 30.66
C GLU A 87 -25.47 14.43 30.51
N THR A 88 -24.80 14.87 31.58
CA THR A 88 -23.95 16.06 31.56
C THR A 88 -22.82 15.90 30.56
N ARG A 89 -22.18 14.72 30.51
CA ARG A 89 -21.11 14.42 29.54
C ARG A 89 -21.60 14.61 28.11
N THR A 90 -22.78 14.09 27.79
CA THR A 90 -23.36 14.23 26.45
C THR A 90 -23.60 15.69 26.08
N LYS A 91 -24.14 16.49 27.01
CA LYS A 91 -24.38 17.93 26.80
C LYS A 91 -23.07 18.71 26.61
N VAL A 92 -22.07 18.47 27.45
CA VAL A 92 -20.76 19.16 27.34
C VAL A 92 -20.05 18.75 26.05
N LEU A 93 -20.03 17.46 25.70
CA LEU A 93 -19.43 17.00 24.45
C LEU A 93 -20.09 17.63 23.23
N ALA A 94 -21.42 17.65 23.17
CA ALA A 94 -22.15 18.29 22.08
C ALA A 94 -21.82 19.79 21.94
N ALA A 95 -21.66 20.49 23.07
CA ALA A 95 -21.37 21.92 23.09
C ALA A 95 -19.93 22.27 22.67
N ILE A 96 -18.95 21.37 22.85
CA ILE A 96 -17.55 21.65 22.46
C ILE A 96 -17.21 21.27 21.01
N VAL A 97 -18.02 20.43 20.34
CA VAL A 97 -17.74 19.97 18.96
C VAL A 97 -17.48 21.13 18.00
N PRO A 98 -18.32 22.19 17.94
CA PRO A 98 -18.07 23.32 17.01
C PRO A 98 -16.76 24.05 17.29
N GLY A 99 -16.36 24.13 18.57
CA GLY A 99 -15.08 24.73 18.97
C GLY A 99 -13.90 23.87 18.53
N LEU A 100 -13.97 22.54 18.69
CA LEU A 100 -12.94 21.62 18.20
C LEU A 100 -12.81 21.70 16.66
N GLU A 101 -13.92 21.78 15.94
CA GLU A 101 -13.93 21.97 14.48
C GLU A 101 -13.26 23.28 14.05
N ALA A 102 -13.47 24.36 14.80
CA ALA A 102 -12.80 25.64 14.56
C ALA A 102 -11.28 25.53 14.80
N LEU A 103 -10.87 24.91 15.91
CA LEU A 103 -9.46 24.68 16.25
C LEU A 103 -8.76 23.79 15.21
N MET A 104 -9.40 22.70 14.78
CA MET A 104 -8.88 21.82 13.73
C MET A 104 -8.71 22.54 12.38
N ARG A 105 -9.53 23.55 12.09
CA ARG A 105 -9.38 24.41 10.90
C ARG A 105 -8.30 25.48 11.04
N GLY A 106 -7.78 25.73 12.25
CA GLY A 106 -6.77 26.76 12.53
C GLY A 106 -7.34 28.07 13.06
N GLY A 107 -8.58 28.08 13.56
CA GLY A 107 -9.24 29.28 14.08
C GLY A 107 -9.52 30.32 12.98
N GLN A 108 -9.31 31.60 13.29
CA GLN A 108 -9.40 32.71 12.31
C GLN A 108 -8.20 32.75 11.34
N SER A 109 -7.15 31.99 11.64
CA SER A 109 -5.90 31.91 10.90
C SER A 109 -5.94 30.75 9.88
N ALA A 110 -7.05 30.58 9.17
CA ALA A 110 -7.19 29.52 8.18
C ALA A 110 -6.07 29.64 7.14
N GLN A 111 -5.14 28.68 7.13
CA GLN A 111 -4.05 28.64 6.17
C GLN A 111 -4.60 28.61 4.75
N SER A 112 -4.28 29.69 4.04
CA SER A 112 -4.37 29.88 2.61
C SER A 112 -3.20 29.17 1.91
N ASP A 113 -3.52 28.58 0.76
CA ASP A 113 -2.63 28.49 -0.41
C ASP A 113 -1.49 27.47 -0.40
N GLY A 114 -1.77 26.19 -0.11
CA GLY A 114 -1.06 25.04 -0.74
C GLY A 114 0.48 24.97 -0.66
N THR A 115 1.14 25.85 0.09
CA THR A 115 2.58 25.92 0.28
C THR A 115 2.93 25.29 1.63
N ALA A 116 3.29 24.01 1.59
CA ALA A 116 4.23 23.27 2.45
C ALA A 116 4.36 23.58 3.97
N THR A 117 3.40 24.22 4.61
CA THR A 117 3.35 24.36 6.07
C THR A 117 2.30 23.40 6.57
N GLY A 118 2.73 22.29 7.15
CA GLY A 118 1.85 21.28 7.75
C GLY A 118 0.94 21.87 8.83
N PRO A 119 0.05 21.06 9.44
CA PRO A 119 -0.88 21.58 10.44
C PRO A 119 -0.15 22.16 11.66
N THR A 120 -0.71 23.23 12.23
CA THR A 120 -0.19 23.81 13.47
C THR A 120 -0.39 22.88 14.67
N GLU A 121 0.34 23.15 15.77
CA GLU A 121 0.17 22.40 17.02
C GLU A 121 -1.27 22.38 17.52
N GLN A 122 -1.90 23.55 17.58
CA GLN A 122 -3.29 23.69 17.96
C GLN A 122 -4.23 22.82 17.11
N GLN A 123 -4.00 22.74 15.79
CA GLN A 123 -4.84 21.95 14.88
C GLN A 123 -4.74 20.45 15.18
N TRP A 124 -3.53 19.90 15.32
CA TRP A 124 -3.39 18.47 15.56
C TRP A 124 -3.78 18.08 17.00
N ARG A 125 -3.57 18.95 18.00
CA ARG A 125 -4.07 18.75 19.38
C ARG A 125 -5.59 18.67 19.41
N ALA A 126 -6.27 19.53 18.65
CA ALA A 126 -7.74 19.50 18.56
C ALA A 126 -8.24 18.22 17.89
N LYS A 127 -7.55 17.73 16.86
CA LYS A 127 -7.83 16.43 16.24
C LYS A 127 -7.59 15.26 17.20
N ASP A 128 -6.51 15.27 17.97
CA ASP A 128 -6.23 14.25 18.99
C ASP A 128 -7.27 14.25 20.10
N ALA A 129 -7.68 15.44 20.56
CA ALA A 129 -8.77 15.59 21.51
C ALA A 129 -10.08 15.03 20.93
N ALA A 130 -10.45 15.41 19.72
CA ALA A 130 -11.65 14.91 19.07
C ALA A 130 -11.65 13.37 18.99
N TYR A 131 -10.52 12.77 18.59
CA TYR A 131 -10.38 11.31 18.52
C TYR A 131 -10.51 10.65 19.90
N LEU A 132 -9.81 11.14 20.92
CA LEU A 132 -9.94 10.61 22.28
C LEU A 132 -11.38 10.72 22.81
N LEU A 133 -12.08 11.80 22.49
CA LEU A 133 -13.47 11.99 22.89
C LEU A 133 -14.44 11.01 22.22
N THR A 134 -14.11 10.45 21.05
CA THR A 134 -14.93 9.39 20.43
C THR A 134 -15.06 8.13 21.29
N LYS A 135 -14.16 7.93 22.25
CA LYS A 135 -14.14 6.78 23.18
C LYS A 135 -15.15 6.93 24.33
N VAL A 136 -15.64 8.14 24.58
CA VAL A 136 -16.62 8.45 25.63
C VAL A 136 -17.92 9.07 25.09
N ALA A 137 -17.91 9.56 23.85
CA ALA A 137 -19.09 10.03 23.14
C ALA A 137 -19.94 8.85 22.65
N THR A 138 -21.25 9.07 22.48
CA THR A 138 -22.18 8.11 21.88
C THR A 138 -23.08 8.81 20.84
N GLY A 139 -23.80 8.03 20.04
CA GLY A 139 -24.80 8.53 19.10
C GLY A 139 -24.27 9.59 18.12
N GLU A 140 -25.07 10.62 17.90
CA GLU A 140 -24.80 11.71 16.94
C GLU A 140 -23.51 12.46 17.26
N THR A 141 -23.22 12.74 18.54
CA THR A 141 -22.00 13.47 18.94
C THR A 141 -20.75 12.68 18.58
N ARG A 142 -20.76 11.35 18.79
CA ARG A 142 -19.63 10.50 18.38
C ARG A 142 -19.44 10.55 16.87
N GLN A 143 -20.52 10.51 16.10
CA GLN A 143 -20.45 10.57 14.64
C GLN A 143 -19.89 11.92 14.16
N LYS A 144 -20.36 13.04 14.72
CA LYS A 144 -19.83 14.38 14.38
C LYS A 144 -18.33 14.52 14.64
N LEU A 145 -17.83 13.97 15.76
CA LEU A 145 -16.41 13.95 16.05
C LEU A 145 -15.62 13.16 14.99
N ILE A 146 -16.12 11.98 14.61
CA ILE A 146 -15.52 11.15 13.55
C ILE A 146 -15.50 11.92 12.22
N ASP A 147 -16.64 12.49 11.82
CA ASP A 147 -16.77 13.24 10.57
C ASP A 147 -15.81 14.44 10.53
N SER A 148 -15.64 15.13 11.66
CA SER A 148 -14.71 16.25 11.80
C SER A 148 -13.25 15.83 11.65
N ILE A 149 -12.86 14.71 12.25
CA ILE A 149 -11.50 14.15 12.15
C ILE A 149 -11.20 13.77 10.69
N ILE A 150 -12.15 13.12 10.01
CA ILE A 150 -11.95 12.73 8.62
C ILE A 150 -11.94 13.97 7.70
N ALA A 151 -12.82 14.95 7.93
CA ALA A 151 -12.79 16.21 7.21
C ALA A 151 -11.44 16.92 7.37
N TRP A 152 -10.82 16.85 8.55
CA TRP A 152 -9.49 17.40 8.78
C TRP A 152 -8.41 16.74 7.92
N TYR A 153 -8.41 15.40 7.81
CA TYR A 153 -7.48 14.68 6.92
C TYR A 153 -7.76 14.96 5.43
N ARG A 154 -9.01 15.18 5.04
CA ARG A 154 -9.39 15.45 3.64
C ARG A 154 -8.82 16.76 3.10
N VAL A 155 -8.62 17.76 3.96
CA VAL A 155 -8.06 19.06 3.55
C VAL A 155 -6.62 18.90 3.02
N ASP A 156 -5.80 18.14 3.73
CA ASP A 156 -4.41 17.87 3.34
C ASP A 156 -3.95 16.53 3.92
N PHE A 157 -4.25 15.43 3.24
CA PHE A 157 -3.83 14.11 3.72
C PHE A 157 -2.30 14.00 3.76
N ASN A 158 -1.59 14.63 2.82
CA ASN A 158 -0.14 14.53 2.73
C ASN A 158 0.56 15.14 3.96
N GLY A 159 0.22 16.37 4.32
CA GLY A 159 0.81 17.03 5.50
C GLY A 159 0.23 16.57 6.83
N ARG A 160 -0.99 15.99 6.85
CA ARG A 160 -1.69 15.69 8.10
C ARG A 160 -1.65 14.23 8.55
N ASN A 161 -1.38 13.28 7.65
CA ASN A 161 -1.56 11.85 7.98
C ASN A 161 -0.69 11.33 9.15
N LEU A 162 0.42 12.01 9.48
CA LEU A 162 1.30 11.70 10.62
C LEU A 162 1.27 12.76 11.74
N ALA A 163 0.43 13.77 11.64
CA ALA A 163 0.48 14.90 12.58
C ALA A 163 -0.27 14.61 13.90
N GLY A 164 0.40 14.90 15.01
CA GLY A 164 -0.05 14.66 16.38
C GLY A 164 0.24 13.25 16.89
N ASP A 165 -0.40 12.88 18.00
CA ASP A 165 -0.15 11.61 18.70
C ASP A 165 -0.78 10.41 17.98
N PHE A 166 -1.86 10.64 17.22
CA PHE A 166 -2.60 9.60 16.51
C PHE A 166 -2.56 9.80 15.00
N SER A 167 -2.00 8.84 14.27
CA SER A 167 -1.90 8.86 12.81
C SER A 167 -3.24 8.56 12.14
N ALA A 168 -3.38 8.93 10.86
CA ALA A 168 -4.58 8.60 10.07
C ALA A 168 -4.85 7.09 10.02
N GLU A 169 -3.79 6.28 9.94
CA GLU A 169 -3.90 4.83 9.91
C GLU A 169 -4.42 4.27 11.24
N GLN A 170 -3.87 4.72 12.37
CA GLN A 170 -4.32 4.31 13.69
C GLN A 170 -5.79 4.67 13.92
N ILE A 171 -6.18 5.91 13.58
CA ILE A 171 -7.55 6.38 13.74
C ILE A 171 -8.50 5.57 12.86
N VAL A 172 -8.20 5.39 11.57
CA VAL A 172 -9.08 4.65 10.66
C VAL A 172 -9.13 3.16 10.99
N ALA A 173 -8.04 2.58 11.49
CA ALA A 173 -8.03 1.19 11.95
C ALA A 173 -9.01 0.95 13.12
N GLU A 174 -9.16 1.92 14.02
CA GLU A 174 -10.11 1.85 15.15
C GLU A 174 -11.54 2.23 14.75
N LEU A 175 -11.69 3.23 13.86
CA LEU A 175 -13.01 3.72 13.45
C LEU A 175 -13.68 2.83 12.38
N GLY A 176 -12.92 2.01 11.66
CA GLY A 176 -13.43 1.00 10.72
C GLY A 176 -13.85 1.55 9.34
N SER A 177 -14.70 0.78 8.66
CA SER A 177 -15.00 0.97 7.23
C SER A 177 -15.70 2.28 6.88
N GLY A 178 -16.56 2.80 7.76
CA GLY A 178 -17.23 4.09 7.54
C GLY A 178 -16.23 5.24 7.39
N ALA A 179 -15.23 5.31 8.25
CA ALA A 179 -14.16 6.31 8.19
C ALA A 179 -13.32 6.16 6.90
N ALA A 180 -12.93 4.93 6.57
CA ALA A 180 -12.20 4.64 5.33
C ALA A 180 -12.99 5.04 4.07
N GLY A 181 -14.31 4.86 4.05
CA GLY A 181 -15.16 5.25 2.93
C GLY A 181 -15.22 6.76 2.70
N THR A 182 -15.21 7.55 3.78
CA THR A 182 -15.19 9.02 3.68
C THR A 182 -13.83 9.58 3.21
N LEU A 183 -12.74 8.84 3.43
CA LEU A 183 -11.40 9.22 2.98
C LEU A 183 -11.22 9.15 1.45
N VAL A 184 -12.10 8.47 0.73
CA VAL A 184 -12.10 8.46 -0.74
C VAL A 184 -12.14 9.87 -1.32
N ASP A 185 -12.84 10.80 -0.65
CA ASP A 185 -12.97 12.18 -1.10
C ASP A 185 -11.71 13.02 -0.89
N ALA A 186 -10.67 12.49 -0.21
CA ALA A 186 -9.36 13.14 -0.12
C ALA A 186 -8.50 12.89 -1.37
N LEU A 187 -8.81 11.85 -2.16
CA LEU A 187 -8.07 11.51 -3.37
C LEU A 187 -8.22 12.61 -4.43
N ASN A 188 -7.09 13.17 -4.87
CA ASN A 188 -7.06 14.21 -5.90
C ASN A 188 -5.78 14.19 -6.72
N ALA A 189 -5.82 14.80 -7.91
CA ALA A 189 -4.72 14.80 -8.87
C ALA A 189 -3.45 15.53 -8.41
N LYS A 190 -3.55 16.46 -7.46
CA LYS A 190 -2.40 17.24 -6.97
C LYS A 190 -1.68 16.56 -5.82
N MET A 191 -2.20 15.44 -5.33
CA MET A 191 -1.59 14.67 -4.26
C MET A 191 -0.30 13.98 -4.76
N PRO A 192 0.81 14.03 -4.01
CA PRO A 192 2.02 13.29 -4.35
C PRO A 192 1.79 11.77 -4.38
N GLY A 193 2.55 11.08 -5.24
CA GLY A 193 2.46 9.62 -5.40
C GLY A 193 2.47 8.82 -4.09
N PRO A 194 3.44 9.03 -3.17
CA PRO A 194 3.49 8.31 -1.89
C PRO A 194 2.23 8.50 -1.03
N ALA A 195 1.64 9.70 -1.03
CA ALA A 195 0.42 9.97 -0.28
C ALA A 195 -0.80 9.28 -0.92
N LEU A 196 -0.89 9.24 -2.27
CA LEU A 196 -1.91 8.48 -2.99
C LEU A 196 -1.81 6.97 -2.69
N VAL A 197 -0.59 6.42 -2.69
CA VAL A 197 -0.35 5.00 -2.35
C VAL A 197 -0.84 4.71 -0.93
N LYS A 198 -0.37 5.48 0.07
CA LYS A 198 -0.77 5.26 1.46
C LYS A 198 -2.29 5.35 1.66
N LEU A 199 -2.94 6.33 1.04
CA LEU A 199 -4.37 6.53 1.16
C LEU A 199 -5.16 5.38 0.51
N THR A 200 -4.74 4.91 -0.66
CA THR A 200 -5.39 3.78 -1.36
C THR A 200 -5.17 2.44 -0.65
N GLU A 201 -4.00 2.21 -0.04
CA GLU A 201 -3.74 1.06 0.83
C GLU A 201 -4.65 1.05 2.06
N LEU A 202 -4.83 2.21 2.70
CA LEU A 202 -5.72 2.38 3.84
C LEU A 202 -7.18 2.10 3.46
N ILE A 203 -7.64 2.64 2.34
CA ILE A 203 -9.00 2.38 1.82
C ILE A 203 -9.16 0.90 1.46
N ASN A 204 -8.18 0.28 0.80
CA ASN A 204 -8.26 -1.13 0.43
C ASN A 204 -8.28 -2.06 1.66
N SER A 205 -7.54 -1.73 2.72
CA SER A 205 -7.45 -2.55 3.93
C SER A 205 -8.64 -2.38 4.88
N LYS A 206 -9.20 -1.17 4.98
CA LYS A 206 -10.25 -0.84 5.97
C LYS A 206 -11.62 -0.54 5.37
N GLY A 207 -11.69 -0.11 4.12
CA GLY A 207 -12.94 0.21 3.43
C GLY A 207 -13.80 -1.02 3.14
N ASP A 208 -15.11 -0.79 3.05
CA ASP A 208 -16.05 -1.79 2.55
C ASP A 208 -16.00 -1.86 1.00
N ALA A 209 -16.82 -2.74 0.40
CA ALA A 209 -16.85 -2.92 -1.05
C ALA A 209 -17.27 -1.63 -1.79
N ALA A 210 -18.18 -0.84 -1.22
CA ALA A 210 -18.64 0.41 -1.84
C ALA A 210 -17.53 1.48 -1.84
N ALA A 211 -16.80 1.60 -0.73
CA ALA A 211 -15.64 2.48 -0.61
C ALA A 211 -14.53 2.11 -1.60
N LYS A 212 -14.19 0.82 -1.72
CA LYS A 212 -13.15 0.35 -2.66
C LYS A 212 -13.54 0.62 -4.10
N LYS A 213 -14.79 0.33 -4.47
CA LYS A 213 -15.32 0.64 -5.81
C LYS A 213 -15.26 2.14 -6.11
N LYS A 214 -15.74 2.99 -5.20
CA LYS A 214 -15.71 4.45 -5.35
C LYS A 214 -14.27 4.97 -5.47
N ALA A 215 -13.35 4.43 -4.66
CA ALA A 215 -11.93 4.77 -4.74
C ALA A 215 -11.33 4.36 -6.08
N ALA A 216 -11.62 3.17 -6.57
CA ALA A 216 -11.15 2.69 -7.87
C ALA A 216 -11.62 3.60 -9.01
N GLU A 217 -12.89 3.97 -9.03
CA GLU A 217 -13.45 4.94 -10.00
C GLU A 217 -12.77 6.31 -9.88
N ARG A 218 -12.54 6.79 -8.64
CA ARG A 218 -11.86 8.05 -8.40
C ARG A 218 -10.41 8.04 -8.88
N MET A 219 -9.68 6.93 -8.70
CA MET A 219 -8.29 6.78 -9.17
C MET A 219 -8.20 6.84 -10.70
N VAL A 220 -9.15 6.23 -11.39
CA VAL A 220 -9.26 6.31 -12.86
C VAL A 220 -9.49 7.75 -13.31
N ALA A 221 -10.40 8.47 -12.65
CA ALA A 221 -10.68 9.88 -12.95
C ALA A 221 -9.48 10.80 -12.65
N ILE A 222 -8.75 10.56 -11.56
CA ILE A 222 -7.52 11.31 -11.24
C ILE A 222 -6.47 11.12 -12.33
N GLN A 223 -6.30 9.88 -12.81
CA GLN A 223 -5.35 9.61 -13.87
C GLN A 223 -5.71 10.39 -15.15
N ASP A 224 -7.01 10.47 -15.52
CA ASP A 224 -7.47 11.33 -16.63
C ASP A 224 -7.16 12.80 -16.37
N GLU A 225 -7.51 13.32 -15.19
CA GLU A 225 -7.25 14.71 -14.79
C GLU A 225 -5.77 15.08 -14.97
N MET A 226 -4.87 14.21 -14.53
CA MET A 226 -3.43 14.43 -14.60
C MET A 226 -2.88 14.42 -16.05
N THR A 227 -3.55 13.75 -17.00
CA THR A 227 -3.19 13.82 -18.42
C THR A 227 -3.62 15.13 -19.08
N GLY A 228 -4.65 15.80 -18.55
CA GLY A 228 -5.25 16.99 -19.15
C GLY A 228 -4.42 18.29 -19.02
N GLU A 229 -4.74 19.27 -19.87
CA GLU A 229 -4.05 20.57 -19.93
C GLU A 229 -4.16 21.38 -18.63
N LYS A 230 -5.28 21.28 -17.91
CA LYS A 230 -5.46 21.97 -16.62
C LYS A 230 -4.42 21.54 -15.59
N PHE A 231 -4.06 20.26 -15.58
CA PHE A 231 -3.01 19.75 -14.70
C PHE A 231 -1.62 20.22 -15.15
N LEU A 232 -1.37 20.28 -16.47
CA LEU A 232 -0.12 20.83 -17.00
C LEU A 232 0.08 22.27 -16.56
N ALA A 233 -0.96 23.10 -16.73
CA ALA A 233 -0.93 24.51 -16.37
C ALA A 233 -0.64 24.71 -14.87
N TRP A 234 -1.23 23.87 -14.02
CA TRP A 234 -0.90 23.86 -12.60
C TRP A 234 0.56 23.50 -12.34
N LEU A 235 1.09 22.42 -12.93
CA LEU A 235 2.51 22.08 -12.80
C LEU A 235 3.43 23.21 -13.30
N MET A 236 3.09 23.85 -14.42
CA MET A 236 3.84 25.00 -14.94
C MET A 236 3.84 26.17 -13.94
N SER A 237 2.74 26.43 -13.23
CA SER A 237 2.70 27.44 -12.17
C SER A 237 3.65 27.11 -11.00
N LEU A 238 3.70 25.84 -10.57
CA LEU A 238 4.63 25.39 -9.53
C LEU A 238 6.09 25.53 -9.95
N VAL A 239 6.40 25.14 -11.19
CA VAL A 239 7.75 25.27 -11.76
C VAL A 239 8.16 26.74 -11.83
N ARG A 240 7.27 27.64 -12.24
CA ARG A 240 7.56 29.09 -12.26
C ARG A 240 7.86 29.63 -10.87
N THR A 241 7.06 29.27 -9.86
CA THR A 241 7.31 29.65 -8.47
C THR A 241 8.67 29.12 -8.01
N GLN A 242 8.97 27.84 -8.22
CA GLN A 242 10.23 27.23 -7.82
C GLN A 242 11.45 27.88 -8.48
N LEU A 243 11.38 28.20 -9.77
CA LEU A 243 12.46 28.87 -10.49
C LEU A 243 12.66 30.31 -10.00
N LYS A 244 11.56 31.04 -9.76
CA LYS A 244 11.60 32.39 -9.19
C LYS A 244 12.25 32.39 -7.81
N ASP A 245 11.86 31.47 -6.94
CA ASP A 245 12.41 31.34 -5.58
C ASP A 245 13.91 30.96 -5.62
N ALA A 246 14.35 30.27 -6.66
CA ALA A 246 15.75 29.96 -6.94
C ALA A 246 16.51 31.09 -7.66
N GLY A 247 15.88 32.25 -7.92
CA GLY A 247 16.48 33.37 -8.64
C GLY A 247 16.77 33.08 -10.12
N GLN A 248 16.08 32.10 -10.72
CA GLN A 248 16.24 31.71 -12.11
C GLN A 248 15.09 32.22 -12.97
N GLU A 249 15.42 32.81 -14.12
CA GLU A 249 14.46 33.09 -15.17
C GLU A 249 14.38 31.91 -16.15
N ALA A 250 13.18 31.66 -16.69
CA ALA A 250 12.96 30.65 -17.72
C ALA A 250 11.83 31.08 -18.65
N ASP A 251 12.01 30.82 -19.94
CA ASP A 251 10.95 30.95 -20.92
C ASP A 251 9.87 29.87 -20.75
N ASP A 252 8.72 30.09 -21.39
CA ASP A 252 7.58 29.18 -21.32
C ASP A 252 7.89 27.78 -21.86
N ALA A 253 8.80 27.67 -22.84
CA ALA A 253 9.18 26.39 -23.42
C ALA A 253 9.97 25.53 -22.41
N ARG A 254 10.91 26.14 -21.67
CA ARG A 254 11.65 25.49 -20.58
C ARG A 254 10.73 25.10 -19.43
N VAL A 255 9.84 26.00 -19.01
CA VAL A 255 8.84 25.71 -17.96
C VAL A 255 7.96 24.53 -18.36
N LYS A 256 7.46 24.51 -19.60
CA LYS A 256 6.63 23.42 -20.12
C LYS A 256 7.37 22.09 -20.12
N ARG A 257 8.62 22.03 -20.61
CA ARG A 257 9.41 20.78 -20.61
C ARG A 257 9.62 20.24 -19.20
N ILE A 258 9.91 21.09 -18.22
CA ILE A 258 10.06 20.68 -16.82
C ILE A 258 8.72 20.18 -16.26
N ALA A 259 7.61 20.86 -16.58
CA ALA A 259 6.28 20.44 -16.14
C ALA A 259 5.87 19.09 -16.75
N GLU A 260 6.15 18.85 -18.02
CA GLU A 260 5.94 17.55 -18.69
C GLU A 260 6.80 16.45 -18.05
N TYR A 261 8.07 16.73 -17.77
CA TYR A 261 8.94 15.80 -17.05
C TYR A 261 8.40 15.49 -15.64
N ASN A 262 7.99 16.51 -14.89
CA ASN A 262 7.41 16.33 -13.55
C ASN A 262 6.11 15.53 -13.60
N ARG A 263 5.28 15.71 -14.65
CA ARG A 263 4.05 14.94 -14.85
C ARG A 263 4.33 13.44 -14.93
N GLU A 264 5.46 13.00 -15.49
CA GLU A 264 5.83 11.59 -15.50
C GLU A 264 5.95 11.00 -14.09
N SER A 265 6.51 11.75 -13.14
CA SER A 265 6.58 11.33 -11.74
C SER A 265 5.19 11.19 -11.10
N TYR A 266 4.24 12.06 -11.42
CA TYR A 266 2.85 11.93 -10.99
C TYR A 266 2.15 10.73 -11.66
N MET A 267 2.43 10.49 -12.94
CA MET A 267 1.91 9.32 -13.67
C MET A 267 2.41 8.00 -13.09
N ALA A 268 3.70 7.91 -12.76
CA ALA A 268 4.24 6.76 -12.06
C ALA A 268 3.58 6.58 -10.68
N GLY A 269 3.40 7.68 -9.94
CA GLY A 269 2.74 7.69 -8.64
C GLY A 269 1.30 7.19 -8.67
N ILE A 270 0.49 7.63 -9.64
CA ILE A 270 -0.92 7.21 -9.76
C ILE A 270 -1.03 5.73 -10.18
N ILE A 271 -0.17 5.24 -11.07
CA ILE A 271 -0.14 3.82 -11.45
C ILE A 271 0.24 2.95 -10.25
N ALA A 272 1.23 3.36 -9.44
CA ALA A 272 1.58 2.65 -8.21
C ALA A 272 0.41 2.63 -7.21
N ALA A 273 -0.27 3.76 -7.02
CA ALA A 273 -1.42 3.88 -6.13
C ALA A 273 -2.67 3.12 -6.62
N MET A 274 -2.72 2.72 -7.89
CA MET A 274 -3.77 1.83 -8.40
C MET A 274 -3.59 0.37 -7.93
N LYS A 275 -2.36 -0.08 -7.63
CA LYS A 275 -2.05 -1.48 -7.28
C LYS A 275 -2.92 -2.05 -6.13
N PRO A 276 -3.12 -1.35 -4.99
CA PRO A 276 -3.95 -1.88 -3.90
C PRO A 276 -5.39 -2.16 -4.32
N LEU A 277 -5.91 -1.39 -5.28
CA LEU A 277 -7.29 -1.46 -5.77
C LEU A 277 -7.41 -2.24 -7.08
N ALA A 278 -6.35 -2.91 -7.56
CA ALA A 278 -6.35 -3.60 -8.86
C ALA A 278 -7.29 -4.82 -8.94
N ARG A 279 -7.99 -5.21 -7.87
CA ARG A 279 -9.11 -6.16 -7.92
C ARG A 279 -10.42 -5.51 -8.37
N GLU A 280 -10.54 -4.20 -8.20
CA GLU A 280 -11.71 -3.45 -8.65
C GLU A 280 -11.67 -3.30 -10.16
N LYS A 281 -12.77 -3.66 -10.83
CA LYS A 281 -12.86 -3.72 -12.30
C LYS A 281 -12.42 -2.41 -12.98
N ALA A 282 -12.80 -1.26 -12.42
CA ALA A 282 -12.44 0.04 -12.99
C ALA A 282 -10.92 0.23 -13.08
N VAL A 283 -10.19 -0.12 -12.03
CA VAL A 283 -8.74 0.00 -12.00
C VAL A 283 -8.07 -1.08 -12.83
N SER A 284 -8.53 -2.33 -12.73
CA SER A 284 -7.92 -3.42 -13.49
C SER A 284 -8.02 -3.21 -15.00
N ASP A 285 -9.19 -2.76 -15.49
CA ASP A 285 -9.40 -2.42 -16.89
C ASP A 285 -8.57 -1.22 -17.32
N ARG A 286 -8.46 -0.18 -16.47
CA ARG A 286 -7.62 0.99 -16.76
C ARG A 286 -6.15 0.62 -16.87
N LEU A 287 -5.62 -0.16 -15.92
CA LEU A 287 -4.22 -0.61 -15.95
C LEU A 287 -3.94 -1.42 -17.22
N LEU A 288 -4.84 -2.32 -17.60
CA LEU A 288 -4.70 -3.08 -18.84
C LEU A 288 -4.76 -2.18 -20.07
N SER A 289 -5.65 -1.18 -20.08
CA SER A 289 -5.72 -0.18 -21.16
C SER A 289 -4.44 0.63 -21.29
N ILE A 290 -3.81 1.03 -20.17
CA ILE A 290 -2.52 1.72 -20.19
C ILE A 290 -1.43 0.81 -20.77
N ALA A 291 -1.41 -0.46 -20.35
CA ALA A 291 -0.45 -1.45 -20.87
C ALA A 291 -0.63 -1.73 -22.38
N ALA A 292 -1.88 -1.72 -22.86
CA ALA A 292 -2.23 -2.03 -24.24
C ALA A 292 -2.02 -0.86 -25.21
N ASP A 293 -1.97 0.38 -24.72
CA ASP A 293 -1.85 1.58 -25.56
C ASP A 293 -0.38 1.81 -26.00
N PRO A 294 -0.05 1.66 -27.31
CA PRO A 294 1.31 1.88 -27.80
C PRO A 294 1.75 3.34 -27.75
N LYS A 295 0.84 4.30 -27.49
CA LYS A 295 1.19 5.71 -27.28
C LYS A 295 1.76 5.98 -25.90
N GLN A 296 1.58 5.05 -24.95
CA GLN A 296 2.19 5.16 -23.63
C GLN A 296 3.67 4.80 -23.68
N THR A 297 4.45 5.41 -22.80
CA THR A 297 5.87 5.05 -22.63
C THR A 297 6.01 3.60 -22.17
N GLU A 298 7.11 2.95 -22.53
CA GLU A 298 7.41 1.58 -22.11
C GLU A 298 7.33 1.44 -20.58
N ASP A 299 7.87 2.40 -19.84
CA ASP A 299 7.86 2.40 -18.38
C ASP A 299 6.44 2.41 -17.79
N ARG A 300 5.51 3.21 -18.36
CA ARG A 300 4.11 3.23 -17.92
C ARG A 300 3.41 1.93 -18.23
N ARG A 301 3.62 1.39 -19.43
CA ARG A 301 3.03 0.10 -19.85
C ARG A 301 3.51 -1.02 -18.93
N ARG A 302 4.80 -1.07 -18.63
CA ARG A 302 5.42 -2.00 -17.67
C ARG A 302 4.84 -1.83 -16.27
N ALA A 303 4.82 -0.60 -15.73
CA ALA A 303 4.31 -0.31 -14.40
C ALA A 303 2.83 -0.70 -14.26
N ALA A 304 2.03 -0.52 -15.31
CA ALA A 304 0.63 -0.90 -15.30
C ALA A 304 0.44 -2.43 -15.24
N LEU A 305 1.25 -3.19 -15.98
CA LEU A 305 1.27 -4.66 -15.86
C LEU A 305 1.76 -5.10 -14.48
N GLN A 306 2.78 -4.46 -13.91
CA GLN A 306 3.24 -4.74 -12.54
C GLN A 306 2.15 -4.48 -11.49
N ALA A 307 1.35 -3.42 -11.66
CA ALA A 307 0.24 -3.11 -10.76
C ALA A 307 -0.91 -4.14 -10.85
N LEU A 308 -1.01 -4.89 -11.96
CA LEU A 308 -1.99 -5.98 -12.15
C LEU A 308 -1.57 -7.34 -11.55
N GLU A 309 -0.40 -7.42 -10.93
CA GLU A 309 0.16 -8.65 -10.36
C GLU A 309 -0.84 -9.40 -9.44
N GLY A 310 -1.11 -10.66 -9.78
CA GLY A 310 -2.04 -11.53 -9.08
C GLY A 310 -3.50 -11.07 -9.11
N LYS A 311 -3.84 -10.05 -9.90
CA LYS A 311 -5.20 -9.48 -10.04
C LYS A 311 -5.77 -9.56 -11.45
N ALA A 312 -4.98 -10.00 -12.43
CA ALA A 312 -5.45 -10.24 -13.78
C ALA A 312 -6.58 -11.28 -13.78
N THR A 313 -7.57 -11.09 -14.67
CA THR A 313 -8.76 -11.95 -14.73
C THR A 313 -8.85 -12.68 -16.07
N GLU A 314 -9.62 -13.77 -16.12
CA GLU A 314 -9.81 -14.53 -17.36
C GLU A 314 -10.40 -13.70 -18.51
N LYS A 315 -11.22 -12.69 -18.20
CA LYS A 315 -11.77 -11.76 -19.22
C LYS A 315 -10.69 -10.93 -19.92
N GLN A 316 -9.54 -10.78 -19.29
CA GLN A 316 -8.41 -9.99 -19.79
C GLN A 316 -7.39 -10.83 -20.57
N LEU A 317 -7.57 -12.16 -20.59
CA LEU A 317 -6.61 -13.11 -21.15
C LEU A 317 -6.24 -12.79 -22.59
N ASP A 318 -7.21 -12.49 -23.45
CA ASP A 318 -6.96 -12.28 -24.88
C ASP A 318 -6.08 -11.03 -25.12
N THR A 319 -6.33 -9.94 -24.37
CA THR A 319 -5.49 -8.73 -24.42
C THR A 319 -4.08 -9.00 -23.88
N LEU A 320 -3.96 -9.76 -22.79
CA LEU A 320 -2.67 -10.12 -22.20
C LEU A 320 -1.86 -11.02 -23.15
N LEU A 321 -2.50 -11.97 -23.82
CA LEU A 321 -1.89 -12.79 -24.86
C LEU A 321 -1.45 -11.94 -26.06
N ALA A 322 -2.28 -11.00 -26.51
CA ALA A 322 -1.90 -10.07 -27.58
C ALA A 322 -0.66 -9.25 -27.21
N LEU A 323 -0.56 -8.79 -25.95
CA LEU A 323 0.61 -8.07 -25.45
C LEU A 323 1.84 -8.96 -25.39
N ALA A 324 1.73 -10.17 -24.84
CA ALA A 324 2.84 -11.10 -24.67
C ALA A 324 3.38 -11.62 -26.02
N LEU A 325 2.48 -11.93 -26.95
CA LEU A 325 2.82 -12.56 -28.24
C LEU A 325 3.15 -11.54 -29.34
N GLY A 326 2.72 -10.28 -29.21
CA GLY A 326 2.95 -9.26 -30.23
C GLY A 326 4.44 -8.88 -30.38
N GLU A 327 5.02 -9.16 -31.54
CA GLU A 327 6.44 -8.91 -31.84
C GLU A 327 6.82 -7.43 -31.81
N GLY A 328 5.87 -6.53 -32.07
CA GLY A 328 6.08 -5.07 -31.98
C GLY A 328 6.09 -4.51 -30.55
N ASN A 329 5.80 -5.32 -29.53
CA ASN A 329 5.84 -4.87 -28.13
C ASN A 329 7.28 -4.93 -27.58
N PRO A 330 7.68 -3.95 -26.75
CA PRO A 330 8.96 -4.01 -26.06
C PRO A 330 9.09 -5.27 -25.22
N THR A 331 10.30 -5.82 -25.15
CA THR A 331 10.59 -7.07 -24.41
C THR A 331 10.07 -7.01 -22.97
N SER A 332 10.28 -5.89 -22.27
CA SER A 332 9.82 -5.74 -20.88
C SER A 332 8.30 -5.82 -20.75
N VAL A 333 7.55 -5.23 -21.68
CA VAL A 333 6.08 -5.30 -21.70
C VAL A 333 5.62 -6.74 -21.96
N ARG A 334 6.28 -7.44 -22.89
CA ARG A 334 5.97 -8.84 -23.20
C ARG A 334 6.20 -9.76 -22.01
N ASP A 335 7.32 -9.58 -21.29
CA ASP A 335 7.66 -10.40 -20.12
C ASP A 335 6.59 -10.26 -19.03
N TYR A 336 6.24 -9.03 -18.65
CA TYR A 336 5.20 -8.81 -17.64
C TYR A 336 3.83 -9.24 -18.14
N ALA A 337 3.53 -9.13 -19.43
CA ALA A 337 2.28 -9.67 -19.99
C ALA A 337 2.24 -11.20 -19.85
N PHE A 338 3.35 -11.90 -20.10
CA PHE A 338 3.45 -13.34 -19.80
C PHE A 338 3.26 -13.64 -18.31
N ASP A 339 3.84 -12.85 -17.40
CA ASP A 339 3.57 -13.00 -15.96
C ASP A 339 2.06 -12.88 -15.65
N ARG A 340 1.38 -11.89 -16.24
CA ARG A 340 -0.06 -11.70 -16.07
C ARG A 340 -0.89 -12.83 -16.69
N VAL A 341 -0.47 -13.41 -17.82
CA VAL A 341 -1.07 -14.65 -18.36
C VAL A 341 -0.91 -15.80 -17.37
N GLY A 342 0.25 -15.91 -16.72
CA GLY A 342 0.51 -16.86 -15.64
C GLY A 342 -0.42 -16.67 -14.44
N ASP A 343 -0.62 -15.42 -14.00
CA ASP A 343 -1.55 -15.08 -12.90
C ASP A 343 -2.99 -15.49 -13.19
N VAL A 344 -3.43 -15.37 -14.46
CA VAL A 344 -4.77 -15.82 -14.90
C VAL A 344 -4.91 -17.34 -14.82
N ALA A 345 -3.81 -18.07 -15.05
CA ALA A 345 -3.73 -19.53 -14.97
C ALA A 345 -4.81 -20.30 -15.76
N SER A 346 -5.31 -19.73 -16.86
CA SER A 346 -6.37 -20.36 -17.67
C SER A 346 -5.80 -21.30 -18.73
N LYS A 347 -6.30 -22.54 -18.76
CA LYS A 347 -5.97 -23.53 -19.82
C LYS A 347 -6.28 -23.02 -21.24
N ARG A 348 -7.14 -22.00 -21.39
CA ARG A 348 -7.38 -21.32 -22.67
C ARG A 348 -6.14 -20.64 -23.25
N ALA A 349 -5.14 -20.33 -22.44
CA ALA A 349 -3.88 -19.75 -22.93
C ALA A 349 -3.05 -20.76 -23.74
N ILE A 350 -3.13 -22.05 -23.40
CA ILE A 350 -2.22 -23.09 -23.89
C ILE A 350 -2.18 -23.19 -25.42
N PRO A 351 -3.32 -23.20 -26.16
CA PRO A 351 -3.29 -23.24 -27.62
C PRO A 351 -2.50 -22.08 -28.27
N HIS A 352 -2.53 -20.89 -27.67
CA HIS A 352 -1.83 -19.71 -28.17
C HIS A 352 -0.33 -19.72 -27.86
N LEU A 353 0.10 -20.49 -26.86
CA LEU A 353 1.49 -20.61 -26.46
C LEU A 353 2.25 -21.65 -27.30
N TRP A 354 1.54 -22.62 -27.89
CA TRP A 354 2.16 -23.70 -28.66
C TRP A 354 3.07 -23.26 -29.81
N PRO A 355 2.72 -22.24 -30.62
CA PRO A 355 3.62 -21.76 -31.67
C PRO A 355 4.99 -21.33 -31.15
N LEU A 356 5.05 -20.70 -29.97
CA LEU A 356 6.31 -20.30 -29.34
C LEU A 356 7.07 -21.50 -28.76
N VAL A 357 6.38 -22.44 -28.13
CA VAL A 357 6.99 -23.70 -27.63
C VAL A 357 7.69 -24.45 -28.77
N GLN A 358 7.12 -24.40 -29.98
CA GLN A 358 7.65 -25.07 -31.17
C GLN A 358 8.73 -24.27 -31.90
N SER A 359 9.07 -23.05 -31.45
CA SER A 359 10.02 -22.18 -32.14
C SER A 359 11.47 -22.61 -31.92
N SER A 360 12.22 -22.87 -33.00
CA SER A 360 13.64 -23.19 -32.91
C SER A 360 14.55 -21.96 -32.80
N THR A 361 14.05 -20.76 -33.15
CA THR A 361 14.85 -19.52 -33.23
C THR A 361 14.60 -18.58 -32.06
N GLU A 362 13.38 -18.57 -31.52
CA GLU A 362 12.97 -17.65 -30.44
C GLU A 362 13.21 -18.25 -29.05
N GLN A 363 14.46 -18.59 -28.72
CA GLN A 363 14.80 -19.34 -27.50
C GLN A 363 14.16 -18.77 -26.23
N ARG A 364 14.28 -17.46 -26.00
CA ARG A 364 13.74 -16.80 -24.81
C ARG A 364 12.22 -16.97 -24.71
N LEU A 365 11.51 -16.74 -25.82
CA LEU A 365 10.06 -16.82 -25.87
C LEU A 365 9.58 -18.27 -25.79
N ARG A 366 10.30 -19.20 -26.41
CA ARG A 366 10.07 -20.64 -26.27
C ARG A 366 10.16 -21.03 -24.80
N TRP A 367 11.26 -20.70 -24.12
CA TRP A 367 11.42 -21.01 -22.71
C TRP A 367 10.26 -20.43 -21.89
N ARG A 368 9.94 -19.16 -22.07
CA ARG A 368 8.85 -18.52 -21.32
C ARG A 368 7.48 -19.17 -21.57
N ALA A 369 7.14 -19.44 -22.83
CA ALA A 369 5.88 -20.08 -23.20
C ALA A 369 5.80 -21.53 -22.68
N SER A 370 6.91 -22.26 -22.74
CA SER A 370 7.04 -23.63 -22.24
C SER A 370 6.81 -23.72 -20.73
N GLU A 371 7.41 -22.82 -19.93
CA GLU A 371 7.15 -22.78 -18.49
C GLU A 371 5.68 -22.50 -18.18
N LEU A 372 5.06 -21.57 -18.89
CA LEU A 372 3.64 -21.25 -18.71
C LEU A 372 2.74 -22.42 -19.09
N VAL A 373 3.00 -23.08 -20.21
CA VAL A 373 2.27 -24.29 -20.61
C VAL A 373 2.34 -25.35 -19.52
N LEU A 374 3.53 -25.62 -18.99
CA LEU A 374 3.72 -26.60 -17.94
C LEU A 374 3.00 -26.20 -16.65
N ALA A 375 3.12 -24.93 -16.23
CA ALA A 375 2.48 -24.42 -15.02
C ALA A 375 0.94 -24.45 -15.09
N ILE A 376 0.36 -24.07 -16.24
CA ILE A 376 -1.10 -24.00 -16.43
C ILE A 376 -1.69 -25.39 -16.73
N GLY A 377 -1.02 -26.17 -17.56
CA GLY A 377 -1.55 -27.46 -18.03
C GLY A 377 -1.30 -28.61 -17.05
N GLY A 378 -0.28 -28.50 -16.19
CA GLY A 378 0.06 -29.53 -15.22
C GLY A 378 0.42 -30.89 -15.86
N PRO A 379 0.18 -32.01 -15.16
CA PRO A 379 0.52 -33.35 -15.65
C PRO A 379 -0.13 -33.74 -16.99
N GLU A 380 -1.32 -33.20 -17.28
CA GLU A 380 -2.10 -33.55 -18.47
C GLU A 380 -1.41 -33.16 -19.78
N VAL A 381 -0.65 -32.07 -19.77
CA VAL A 381 0.00 -31.56 -20.99
C VAL A 381 1.41 -32.13 -21.22
N LEU A 382 1.99 -32.85 -20.25
CA LEU A 382 3.41 -33.25 -20.30
C LEU A 382 3.79 -34.02 -21.55
N SER A 383 2.99 -35.02 -21.94
CA SER A 383 3.27 -35.82 -23.14
C SER A 383 3.23 -34.98 -24.40
N GLN A 384 2.24 -34.07 -24.49
CA GLN A 384 2.11 -33.18 -25.64
C GLN A 384 3.23 -32.14 -25.67
N PHE A 385 3.58 -31.58 -24.52
CA PHE A 385 4.64 -30.59 -24.36
C PHE A 385 5.98 -31.13 -24.88
N LEU A 386 6.43 -32.28 -24.37
CA LEU A 386 7.72 -32.87 -24.75
C LEU A 386 7.79 -33.17 -26.26
N THR A 387 6.68 -33.66 -26.84
CA THR A 387 6.59 -33.97 -28.27
C THR A 387 6.58 -32.71 -29.15
N ARG A 388 6.16 -31.56 -28.60
CA ARG A 388 6.14 -30.28 -29.33
C ARG A 388 7.47 -29.53 -29.26
N LEU A 389 8.41 -29.91 -28.40
CA LEU A 389 9.70 -29.25 -28.37
C LEU A 389 10.44 -29.41 -29.72
N PRO A 390 11.03 -28.33 -30.26
CA PRO A 390 11.60 -28.32 -31.60
C PRO A 390 12.85 -29.20 -31.69
N ALA A 391 12.85 -30.15 -32.62
CA ALA A 391 13.92 -31.13 -32.72
C ALA A 391 15.28 -30.57 -33.17
N LYS A 392 15.29 -29.40 -33.81
CA LYS A 392 16.49 -28.74 -34.35
C LYS A 392 16.92 -27.53 -33.51
N ALA A 393 16.35 -27.34 -32.32
CA ALA A 393 16.71 -26.21 -31.48
C ALA A 393 17.92 -26.53 -30.60
N GLU A 394 18.68 -25.48 -30.32
CA GLU A 394 19.60 -25.45 -29.20
C GLU A 394 18.82 -25.15 -27.91
N PHE A 395 19.19 -25.83 -26.83
CA PHE A 395 18.61 -25.66 -25.49
C PHE A 395 19.72 -25.34 -24.50
N GLU A 396 19.55 -24.30 -23.69
CA GLU A 396 20.49 -24.01 -22.61
C GLU A 396 20.25 -24.94 -21.41
N PRO A 397 21.28 -25.23 -20.58
CA PRO A 397 21.11 -26.02 -19.36
C PRO A 397 20.02 -25.49 -18.44
N ALA A 398 19.95 -24.16 -18.30
CA ALA A 398 18.97 -23.48 -17.45
C ALA A 398 17.53 -23.65 -17.97
N GLU A 399 17.33 -23.65 -19.30
CA GLU A 399 16.03 -23.88 -19.93
C GLU A 399 15.51 -25.29 -19.62
N LEU A 400 16.33 -26.32 -19.88
CA LEU A 400 15.92 -27.71 -19.63
C LEU A 400 15.71 -28.01 -18.14
N ASN A 401 16.55 -27.44 -17.27
CA ASN A 401 16.37 -27.53 -15.82
C ASN A 401 15.12 -26.78 -15.35
N GLY A 402 14.76 -25.66 -15.98
CA GLY A 402 13.50 -24.95 -15.75
C GLY A 402 12.29 -25.85 -16.03
N TYR A 403 12.28 -26.55 -17.17
CA TYR A 403 11.22 -27.52 -17.50
C TYR A 403 11.14 -28.66 -16.49
N ALA A 404 12.29 -29.24 -16.12
CA ALA A 404 12.37 -30.29 -15.12
C ALA A 404 11.87 -29.82 -13.74
N THR A 405 12.15 -28.56 -13.37
CA THR A 405 11.67 -27.94 -12.13
C THR A 405 10.15 -27.80 -12.16
N ARG A 406 9.56 -27.29 -13.26
CA ARG A 406 8.10 -27.24 -13.41
C ARG A 406 7.46 -28.62 -13.34
N MET A 407 8.09 -29.64 -13.92
CA MET A 407 7.64 -31.03 -13.76
C MET A 407 7.71 -31.51 -12.30
N SER A 408 8.69 -31.07 -11.53
CA SER A 408 8.87 -31.44 -10.12
C SER A 408 7.87 -30.79 -9.17
N ASP A 409 7.29 -29.64 -9.56
CA ASP A 409 6.24 -28.94 -8.82
C ASP A 409 4.85 -29.59 -9.03
N MET A 410 4.71 -30.46 -10.03
CA MET A 410 3.45 -31.14 -10.33
C MET A 410 3.17 -32.29 -9.36
N THR A 411 1.88 -32.49 -9.05
CA THR A 411 1.43 -33.58 -8.19
C THR A 411 1.14 -34.86 -8.97
N GLY A 412 1.16 -36.00 -8.26
CA GLY A 412 0.86 -37.33 -8.79
C GLY A 412 2.04 -38.02 -9.48
N ASP A 413 1.80 -39.24 -9.98
CA ASP A 413 2.86 -40.11 -10.52
C ASP A 413 3.20 -39.85 -11.99
N THR A 414 2.36 -39.09 -12.71
CA THR A 414 2.52 -38.85 -14.15
C THR A 414 3.86 -38.20 -14.51
N PRO A 415 4.35 -37.16 -13.80
CA PRO A 415 5.68 -36.58 -14.06
C PRO A 415 6.81 -37.61 -13.94
N ARG A 416 6.82 -38.42 -12.87
CA ARG A 416 7.82 -39.46 -12.66
C ARG A 416 7.76 -40.55 -13.72
N ARG A 417 6.56 -41.06 -14.03
CA ARG A 417 6.35 -42.05 -15.09
C ARG A 417 6.84 -41.53 -16.44
N THR A 418 6.54 -40.28 -16.75
CA THR A 418 6.98 -39.61 -17.98
C THR A 418 8.50 -39.49 -18.02
N ALA A 419 9.14 -39.02 -16.94
CA ALA A 419 10.59 -38.94 -16.86
C ALA A 419 11.27 -40.31 -17.08
N LEU A 420 10.77 -41.35 -16.41
CA LEU A 420 11.29 -42.71 -16.57
C LEU A 420 11.17 -43.23 -18.01
N GLN A 421 10.07 -42.94 -18.70
CA GLN A 421 9.90 -43.27 -20.11
C GLN A 421 10.91 -42.51 -20.99
N LYS A 422 11.16 -41.24 -20.66
CA LYS A 422 11.97 -40.33 -21.48
C LYS A 422 13.48 -40.52 -21.33
N LEU A 423 13.94 -41.27 -20.32
CA LEU A 423 15.32 -41.79 -20.26
C LEU A 423 15.68 -42.63 -21.49
N GLY A 424 14.70 -43.31 -22.10
CA GLY A 424 14.88 -44.10 -23.32
C GLY A 424 14.63 -43.36 -24.63
N SER A 425 14.46 -42.03 -24.61
CA SER A 425 14.14 -41.25 -25.82
C SER A 425 15.28 -41.28 -26.85
N GLY A 426 14.97 -41.06 -28.13
CA GLY A 426 15.97 -40.74 -29.14
C GLY A 426 16.45 -39.28 -29.08
N GLN A 427 15.70 -38.41 -28.39
CA GLN A 427 15.99 -36.99 -28.30
C GLN A 427 16.82 -36.67 -27.05
N TRP A 428 17.97 -36.02 -27.23
CA TRP A 428 18.91 -35.77 -26.15
C TRP A 428 18.31 -34.85 -25.05
N TRP A 429 17.56 -33.81 -25.42
CA TRP A 429 16.95 -32.88 -24.46
C TRP A 429 15.87 -33.54 -23.61
N GLU A 430 15.12 -34.50 -24.17
CA GLU A 430 14.12 -35.25 -23.39
C GLU A 430 14.78 -36.10 -22.29
N LYS A 431 15.93 -36.71 -22.58
CA LYS A 431 16.72 -37.43 -21.57
C LYS A 431 17.25 -36.49 -20.50
N VAL A 432 17.76 -35.32 -20.89
CA VAL A 432 18.27 -34.31 -19.96
C VAL A 432 17.17 -33.79 -19.03
N ILE A 433 15.99 -33.46 -19.55
CA ILE A 433 14.83 -33.06 -18.72
C ILE A 433 14.48 -34.18 -17.72
N ALA A 434 14.45 -35.44 -18.19
CA ALA A 434 14.16 -36.59 -17.33
C ALA A 434 15.22 -36.78 -16.24
N LEU A 435 16.51 -36.67 -16.56
CA LEU A 435 17.62 -36.77 -15.61
C LEU A 435 17.52 -35.68 -14.53
N ARG A 436 17.30 -34.42 -14.93
CA ARG A 436 17.16 -33.28 -14.00
C ARG A 436 15.89 -33.38 -13.15
N TYR A 437 14.81 -33.98 -13.65
CA TYR A 437 13.63 -34.28 -12.84
C TYR A 437 13.95 -35.35 -11.78
N LEU A 438 14.58 -36.46 -12.19
CA LEU A 438 14.89 -37.57 -11.28
C LEU A 438 15.96 -37.19 -10.26
N GLU A 439 16.88 -36.30 -10.60
CA GLU A 439 17.79 -35.67 -9.64
C GLU A 439 17.02 -35.11 -8.42
N LYS A 440 15.96 -34.34 -8.68
CA LYS A 440 15.14 -33.65 -7.68
C LYS A 440 14.14 -34.56 -6.97
N LYS A 441 13.46 -35.44 -7.72
CA LYS A 441 12.27 -36.20 -7.23
C LYS A 441 12.39 -37.71 -7.38
N GLY A 442 13.50 -38.21 -7.93
CA GLY A 442 13.76 -39.63 -8.11
C GLY A 442 13.95 -40.36 -6.78
N LYS A 443 13.78 -41.67 -6.82
CA LYS A 443 13.94 -42.59 -5.70
C LYS A 443 15.22 -43.40 -5.87
N LYS A 444 15.62 -44.13 -4.82
CA LYS A 444 16.81 -45.00 -4.84
C LYS A 444 16.84 -45.96 -6.04
N ASP A 445 15.69 -46.54 -6.39
CA ASP A 445 15.58 -47.48 -7.52
C ASP A 445 15.78 -46.81 -8.89
N ASP A 446 15.64 -45.48 -8.98
CA ASP A 446 15.84 -44.73 -10.22
C ASP A 446 17.32 -44.53 -10.54
N VAL A 447 18.19 -44.52 -9.52
CA VAL A 447 19.64 -44.31 -9.66
C VAL A 447 20.27 -45.32 -10.61
N ALA A 448 19.90 -46.61 -10.50
CA ALA A 448 20.42 -47.65 -11.38
C ALA A 448 20.03 -47.43 -12.84
N ARG A 449 18.88 -46.80 -13.11
CA ARG A 449 18.44 -46.46 -14.47
C ARG A 449 19.20 -45.25 -15.01
N MET A 450 19.41 -44.22 -14.17
CA MET A 450 20.21 -43.04 -14.53
C MET A 450 21.67 -43.41 -14.82
N LYS A 451 22.27 -44.30 -14.01
CA LYS A 451 23.65 -44.80 -14.22
C LYS A 451 23.87 -45.46 -15.58
N LYS A 452 22.85 -46.04 -16.20
CA LYS A 452 22.97 -46.62 -17.55
C LYS A 452 23.20 -45.57 -18.64
N LEU A 453 22.86 -44.31 -18.38
CA LEU A 453 23.02 -43.22 -19.33
C LEU A 453 24.37 -42.52 -19.22
N THR A 454 25.22 -42.81 -18.22
CA THR A 454 26.54 -42.15 -18.09
C THR A 454 27.48 -42.43 -19.27
N THR A 455 27.21 -43.51 -20.01
CA THR A 455 27.95 -43.86 -21.24
C THR A 455 27.34 -43.24 -22.50
N ASP A 456 26.22 -42.51 -22.41
CA ASP A 456 25.53 -41.90 -23.55
C ASP A 456 26.37 -40.75 -24.15
N LYS A 457 26.77 -40.91 -25.41
CA LYS A 457 27.64 -39.97 -26.15
C LYS A 457 26.87 -38.97 -27.00
N ALA A 458 25.53 -38.92 -26.90
CA ALA A 458 24.76 -37.90 -27.59
C ALA A 458 25.20 -36.50 -27.11
N PRO A 459 25.59 -35.59 -28.03
CA PRO A 459 26.06 -34.26 -27.65
C PRO A 459 24.91 -33.40 -27.13
N THR A 460 25.18 -32.62 -26.08
CA THR A 460 24.31 -31.50 -25.69
C THR A 460 24.51 -30.35 -26.67
N GLN A 461 23.43 -29.60 -26.98
CA GLN A 461 23.48 -28.50 -27.95
C GLN A 461 22.91 -27.23 -27.36
N GLY A 462 23.70 -26.17 -27.37
CA GLY A 462 23.35 -24.85 -26.89
C GLY A 462 24.50 -24.17 -26.14
N LYS A 463 24.27 -22.93 -25.73
CA LYS A 463 25.26 -22.17 -24.97
C LYS A 463 25.39 -22.76 -23.55
N GLN A 464 26.53 -22.48 -22.90
CA GLN A 464 26.82 -22.77 -21.49
C GLN A 464 27.04 -24.25 -21.10
N TRP A 465 26.77 -25.23 -21.97
CA TRP A 465 27.08 -26.65 -21.69
C TRP A 465 28.58 -26.87 -21.47
N ASP A 466 29.43 -26.34 -22.35
CA ASP A 466 30.89 -26.47 -22.26
C ASP A 466 31.47 -25.86 -20.98
N GLY A 467 30.96 -24.69 -20.59
CA GLY A 467 31.38 -23.99 -19.36
C GLY A 467 31.05 -24.75 -18.08
N GLN A 468 30.10 -25.69 -18.14
CA GLN A 468 29.73 -26.58 -17.04
C GLN A 468 30.39 -27.96 -17.14
N GLY A 469 31.16 -28.23 -18.21
CA GLY A 469 31.74 -29.56 -18.46
C GLY A 469 30.71 -30.63 -18.85
N LEU A 470 29.49 -30.24 -19.25
CA LEU A 470 28.37 -31.14 -19.52
C LEU A 470 28.12 -31.29 -21.03
N LYS A 471 29.08 -31.87 -21.75
CA LYS A 471 29.12 -31.89 -23.23
C LYS A 471 28.25 -32.98 -23.85
N THR A 472 27.90 -33.99 -23.07
CA THR A 472 27.11 -35.14 -23.49
C THR A 472 25.99 -35.42 -22.51
N VAL A 473 24.98 -36.19 -22.96
CA VAL A 473 23.95 -36.71 -22.05
C VAL A 473 24.57 -37.55 -20.93
N GLY A 474 25.66 -38.26 -21.21
CA GLY A 474 26.43 -39.00 -20.20
C GLY A 474 26.98 -38.13 -19.09
N ASP A 475 27.59 -37.01 -19.43
CA ASP A 475 28.11 -36.05 -18.42
C ASP A 475 26.98 -35.52 -17.53
N VAL A 476 25.82 -35.21 -18.13
CA VAL A 476 24.61 -34.79 -17.38
C VAL A 476 24.10 -35.92 -16.48
N ALA A 477 24.13 -37.17 -16.94
CA ALA A 477 23.71 -38.31 -16.15
C ALA A 477 24.62 -38.54 -14.95
N GLU A 478 25.94 -38.42 -15.11
CA GLU A 478 26.91 -38.53 -14.01
C GLU A 478 26.68 -37.45 -12.95
N ASP A 479 26.51 -36.21 -13.39
CA ASP A 479 26.21 -35.06 -12.51
C ASP A 479 24.89 -35.29 -11.74
N ALA A 480 23.82 -35.68 -12.44
CA ALA A 480 22.52 -35.93 -11.84
C ALA A 480 22.53 -37.14 -10.88
N VAL A 481 23.28 -38.21 -11.19
CA VAL A 481 23.46 -39.38 -10.31
C VAL A 481 24.17 -38.98 -9.02
N LYS A 482 25.24 -38.18 -9.12
CA LYS A 482 25.96 -37.69 -7.94
C LYS A 482 25.04 -36.86 -7.04
N ALA A 483 24.24 -35.98 -7.63
CA ALA A 483 23.32 -35.12 -6.90
C ALA A 483 22.18 -35.91 -6.21
N ILE A 484 21.54 -36.87 -6.89
CA ILE A 484 20.51 -37.72 -6.26
C ILE A 484 21.09 -38.59 -5.15
N GLU A 485 22.28 -39.18 -5.33
CA GLU A 485 22.91 -40.01 -4.30
C GLU A 485 23.27 -39.19 -3.05
N ALA A 486 23.76 -37.96 -3.24
CA ALA A 486 24.02 -37.04 -2.14
C ALA A 486 22.72 -36.69 -1.38
N ARG A 487 21.64 -36.35 -2.10
CA ARG A 487 20.32 -36.04 -1.52
C ARG A 487 19.71 -37.23 -0.76
N LEU A 488 19.80 -38.44 -1.32
CA LEU A 488 19.27 -39.64 -0.68
C LEU A 488 20.11 -40.04 0.55
N SER A 489 21.41 -39.72 0.57
CA SER A 489 22.29 -39.99 1.70
C SER A 489 22.14 -38.98 2.84
N SER A 490 21.67 -37.76 2.57
CA SER A 490 21.45 -36.71 3.58
C SER A 490 20.13 -36.83 4.34
N GLY A 491 19.27 -37.80 4.01
CA GLY A 491 18.03 -38.06 4.75
C GLY A 491 16.89 -37.06 4.51
N GLU A 492 16.95 -36.25 3.44
CA GLU A 492 15.92 -35.26 3.07
C GLU A 492 14.54 -35.86 2.69
N GLU A 493 14.33 -37.16 2.82
CA GLU A 493 13.04 -37.83 2.57
C GLU A 493 11.96 -37.51 3.62
N GLN A 494 12.28 -36.97 4.80
CA GLN A 494 11.30 -36.85 5.90
C GLN A 494 10.44 -35.57 5.95
N SER A 495 10.58 -34.60 5.03
CA SER A 495 9.86 -33.30 5.14
C SER A 495 8.91 -32.94 4.00
N GLN A 496 8.69 -33.80 2.99
CA GLN A 496 7.82 -33.49 1.84
C GLN A 496 6.85 -34.63 1.50
N GLY A 497 6.13 -35.13 2.51
CA GLY A 497 4.96 -36.02 2.35
C GLY A 497 3.69 -35.24 2.08
#